data_AF-A0A358DDR7-F1
#
_entry.id   AF-A0A358DDR7-F1
#
_cell.length_a   1.000
_cell.length_b   1.000
_cell.length_c   1.000
_cell.angle_alpha   90.00
_cell.angle_beta   90.00
_cell.angle_gamma   90.00
#
_symmetry.space_group_name_H-M   'P 1'
#
loop_
_entity.id
_entity.type
_entity.pdbx_description
1 polymer ?
#
loop_
_entity_poly.entity_id
_entity_poly.type
_entity_poly.pdbx_seq_one_letter_code
_entity_poly.pdbx_strand_id
1 'polypeptide(L)'
;MMKQIFFFISFILFFLACTHKEVPLEYPVIDLVGSVEKHQRVYCSDLFSSIDLVPLETKEKCLVVYTPFPKIILKDSVIFISGNTLYAFNVSGKFLNQIGTKGQGPQEYLHSTRFFINTDTPTIYMEDLRKIVEYDFSGNYIRTIQTPEINDTKLIKSHNSVSN
;
A
#
# COMPACT_ATOMS: atom_id res chain seq x y z
N MET A 1 44.43 -5.11 50.26
CA MET A 1 44.81 -4.72 48.87
C MET A 1 43.84 -5.20 47.79
N MET A 2 43.30 -6.43 47.82
CA MET A 2 42.45 -6.97 46.72
C MET A 2 41.09 -6.26 46.51
N LYS A 3 40.50 -5.65 47.54
CA LYS A 3 39.20 -4.96 47.46
C LYS A 3 39.26 -3.60 46.74
N GLN A 4 40.43 -2.96 46.75
CA GLN A 4 40.65 -1.69 46.01
C GLN A 4 40.87 -1.92 44.51
N ILE A 5 41.46 -3.07 44.14
CA ILE A 5 41.61 -3.49 42.74
C ILE A 5 40.24 -3.75 42.09
N PHE A 6 39.30 -4.35 42.83
CA PHE A 6 37.94 -4.58 42.32
C PHE A 6 37.18 -3.26 42.06
N PHE A 7 37.39 -2.26 42.91
CA PHE A 7 36.84 -0.90 42.72
C PHE A 7 37.43 -0.20 41.49
N PHE A 8 38.75 -0.35 41.27
CA PHE A 8 39.41 0.20 40.09
C PHE A 8 38.96 -0.47 38.79
N ILE A 9 38.78 -1.80 38.78
CA ILE A 9 38.28 -2.55 37.61
C ILE A 9 36.83 -2.16 37.29
N SER A 10 35.99 -2.01 38.32
CA SER A 10 34.61 -1.52 38.15
C SER A 10 34.55 -0.09 37.62
N PHE A 11 35.49 0.77 38.02
CA PHE A 11 35.58 2.14 37.52
C PHE A 11 36.03 2.18 36.05
N ILE A 12 36.99 1.34 35.65
CA ILE A 12 37.47 1.23 34.26
C ILE A 12 36.38 0.69 33.33
N LEU A 13 35.58 -0.29 33.77
CA LEU A 13 34.45 -0.82 33.01
C LEU A 13 33.35 0.23 32.78
N PHE A 14 33.24 1.23 33.65
CA PHE A 14 32.27 2.33 33.50
C PHE A 14 32.67 3.31 32.38
N PHE A 15 33.97 3.47 32.08
CA PHE A 15 34.44 4.36 31.00
C PHE A 15 34.38 3.74 29.60
N LEU A 16 34.22 2.41 29.48
CA LEU A 16 34.10 1.72 28.20
C LEU A 16 32.66 1.65 27.67
N ALA A 17 31.66 2.01 28.48
CA ALA A 17 30.24 1.86 28.15
C ALA A 17 29.64 2.97 27.27
N CYS A 18 30.38 4.06 27.00
CA CYS A 18 29.87 5.19 26.22
C CYS A 18 30.74 5.46 24.98
N THR A 19 30.51 4.70 23.93
CA THR A 19 30.75 5.14 22.55
C THR A 19 29.52 4.83 21.72
N HIS A 20 28.42 5.54 21.99
CA HIS A 20 27.29 5.59 21.07
C HIS A 20 27.70 6.47 19.90
N LYS A 21 28.38 5.87 18.91
CA LYS A 21 28.54 6.52 17.61
C LYS A 21 27.14 6.55 17.00
N GLU A 22 26.53 7.72 16.94
CA GLU A 22 25.43 7.95 16.01
C GLU A 22 25.98 7.64 14.63
N VAL A 23 25.64 6.46 14.09
CA VAL A 23 25.93 6.13 12.70
C VAL A 23 25.02 7.04 11.90
N PRO A 24 25.55 8.00 11.13
CA PRO A 24 24.70 8.83 10.29
C PRO A 24 23.96 7.89 9.35
N LEU A 25 22.63 7.94 9.36
CA LEU A 25 21.82 7.22 8.38
C LEU A 25 22.09 7.88 7.02
N GLU A 26 23.02 7.29 6.28
CA GLU A 26 23.39 7.72 4.94
C GLU A 26 22.29 7.24 3.98
N TYR A 27 21.24 8.05 3.83
CA TYR A 27 20.20 7.78 2.86
C TYR A 27 20.70 8.12 1.45
N PRO A 28 20.38 7.31 0.44
CA PRO A 28 20.67 7.68 -0.94
C PRO A 28 19.94 8.98 -1.29
N VAL A 29 20.69 10.03 -1.58
CA VAL A 29 20.14 11.31 -2.05
C VAL A 29 19.96 11.22 -3.55
N ILE A 30 18.70 11.25 -4.00
CA ILE A 30 18.38 11.32 -5.43
C ILE A 30 18.46 12.79 -5.84
N ASP A 31 19.51 13.15 -6.58
CA ASP A 31 19.65 14.48 -7.18
C ASP A 31 18.69 14.62 -8.37
N LEU A 32 17.47 15.07 -8.08
CA LEU A 32 16.46 15.30 -9.10
C LEU A 32 16.85 16.47 -10.02
N VAL A 33 17.47 17.52 -9.48
CA VAL A 33 17.79 18.75 -10.21
C VAL A 33 18.89 18.51 -11.24
N GLY A 34 20.00 17.87 -10.84
CA GLY A 34 21.09 17.52 -11.74
C GLY A 34 20.78 16.38 -12.71
N SER A 35 19.66 15.68 -12.52
CA SER A 35 19.21 14.60 -13.40
C SER A 35 18.23 15.05 -14.49
N VAL A 36 17.65 16.25 -14.41
CA VAL A 36 16.69 16.78 -15.40
C VAL A 36 17.30 16.90 -16.80
N GLU A 37 18.62 17.03 -16.94
CA GLU A 37 19.26 17.10 -18.27
C GLU A 37 19.82 15.75 -18.72
N LYS A 38 19.79 14.72 -17.87
CA LYS A 38 20.41 13.40 -18.08
C LYS A 38 19.39 12.33 -18.43
N HIS A 39 18.43 12.66 -19.29
CA HIS A 39 17.42 11.69 -19.71
C HIS A 39 18.01 10.72 -20.74
N GLN A 40 17.94 9.43 -20.43
CA GLN A 40 18.28 8.35 -21.36
C GLN A 40 16.99 7.67 -21.84
N ARG A 41 16.92 7.36 -23.14
CA ARG A 41 15.88 6.45 -23.64
C ARG A 41 16.18 5.04 -23.12
N VAL A 42 15.23 4.48 -22.39
CA VAL A 42 15.29 3.11 -21.89
C VAL A 42 14.19 2.32 -22.59
N TYR A 43 14.53 1.18 -23.17
CA TYR A 43 13.55 0.26 -23.74
C TYR A 43 13.06 -0.72 -22.68
N CYS A 44 11.82 -1.21 -22.80
CA CYS A 44 11.32 -2.25 -21.89
C CYS A 44 12.21 -3.51 -21.89
N SER A 45 12.82 -3.83 -23.03
CA SER A 45 13.80 -4.92 -23.16
C SER A 45 15.06 -4.73 -22.30
N ASP A 46 15.37 -3.50 -21.92
CA ASP A 46 16.52 -3.18 -21.06
C ASP A 46 16.17 -3.38 -19.58
N LEU A 47 14.87 -3.34 -19.24
CA LEU A 47 14.36 -3.41 -17.86
C LEU A 47 13.82 -4.79 -17.49
N PHE A 48 13.26 -5.51 -18.45
CA PHE A 48 12.57 -6.79 -18.22
C PHE A 48 13.20 -7.88 -19.08
N SER A 49 13.52 -9.02 -18.46
CA SER A 49 14.10 -10.18 -19.14
C SER A 49 13.07 -11.03 -19.89
N SER A 50 11.79 -10.93 -19.53
CA SER A 50 10.71 -11.74 -20.10
C SER A 50 9.35 -11.04 -19.92
N ILE A 51 8.37 -11.47 -20.71
CA ILE A 51 6.98 -11.02 -20.65
C ILE A 51 6.10 -12.27 -20.62
N ASP A 52 5.27 -12.37 -19.59
CA ASP A 52 4.30 -13.45 -19.43
C ASP A 52 2.88 -12.96 -19.76
N LEU A 53 2.15 -13.78 -20.53
CA LEU A 53 0.73 -13.54 -20.80
C LEU A 53 -0.11 -14.47 -19.93
N VAL A 54 -0.93 -13.88 -19.05
CA VAL A 54 -1.79 -14.62 -18.13
C VAL A 54 -3.25 -14.56 -18.62
N PRO A 55 -3.78 -15.61 -19.27
CA PRO A 55 -5.17 -15.65 -19.68
C PRO A 55 -6.08 -15.83 -18.45
N LEU A 56 -7.04 -14.93 -18.27
CA LEU A 56 -7.99 -14.99 -17.15
C LEU A 56 -9.13 -15.98 -17.42
N GLU A 57 -9.51 -16.75 -16.41
CA GLU A 57 -10.73 -17.56 -16.42
C GLU A 57 -11.92 -16.66 -16.74
N THR A 58 -12.64 -16.99 -17.81
CA THR A 58 -13.75 -16.18 -18.32
C THR A 58 -15.04 -17.00 -18.24
N LYS A 59 -15.79 -16.81 -17.16
CA LYS A 59 -17.11 -17.42 -16.92
C LYS A 59 -18.06 -16.36 -16.36
N GLU A 60 -19.36 -16.62 -16.37
CA GLU A 60 -20.38 -15.67 -15.86
C GLU A 60 -20.05 -15.10 -14.47
N LYS A 61 -19.58 -15.94 -13.55
CA LYS A 61 -19.21 -15.54 -12.17
C LYS A 61 -17.96 -14.65 -12.05
N CYS A 62 -17.16 -14.54 -13.10
CA CYS A 62 -15.84 -13.87 -13.09
C CYS A 62 -15.60 -13.07 -14.38
N LEU A 63 -16.68 -12.66 -15.04
CA LEU A 63 -16.60 -11.89 -16.27
C LEU A 63 -16.15 -10.46 -15.97
N VAL A 64 -14.92 -10.15 -16.33
CA VAL A 64 -14.36 -8.79 -16.19
C VAL A 64 -14.92 -7.92 -17.31
N VAL A 65 -16.06 -7.27 -17.05
CA VAL A 65 -16.69 -6.33 -17.99
C VAL A 65 -15.86 -5.04 -18.08
N TYR A 66 -15.86 -4.41 -19.25
CA TYR A 66 -15.21 -3.12 -19.49
C TYR A 66 -15.55 -2.11 -18.39
N THR A 67 -14.50 -1.66 -17.69
CA THR A 67 -14.56 -0.64 -16.66
C THR A 67 -13.55 0.43 -17.03
N PRO A 68 -13.93 1.71 -17.17
CA PRO A 68 -12.97 2.76 -17.44
C PRO A 68 -11.88 2.79 -16.38
N PHE A 69 -10.61 2.81 -16.81
CA PHE A 69 -9.44 2.84 -15.94
C PHE A 69 -9.42 1.70 -14.89
N PRO A 70 -9.35 0.42 -15.33
CA PRO A 70 -9.34 -0.69 -14.40
C PRO A 70 -8.07 -0.62 -13.53
N LYS A 71 -8.25 -0.80 -12.23
CA LYS A 71 -7.16 -0.93 -11.28
C LYS A 71 -6.79 -2.40 -11.15
N ILE A 72 -5.50 -2.69 -11.32
CA ILE A 72 -4.91 -4.02 -11.23
C ILE A 72 -3.80 -3.97 -10.19
N ILE A 73 -3.82 -4.89 -9.22
CA ILE A 73 -2.75 -5.03 -8.22
C ILE A 73 -2.37 -6.52 -8.08
N LEU A 74 -1.08 -6.82 -8.10
CA LEU A 74 -0.52 -8.13 -7.75
C LEU A 74 0.05 -8.07 -6.32
N LYS A 75 -0.41 -8.96 -5.44
CA LYS A 75 0.12 -9.14 -4.08
C LYS A 75 0.04 -10.62 -3.70
N ASP A 76 1.11 -11.16 -3.12
CA ASP A 76 1.18 -12.53 -2.59
C ASP A 76 0.65 -13.61 -3.56
N SER A 77 1.02 -13.51 -4.84
CA SER A 77 0.57 -14.39 -5.93
C SER A 77 -0.94 -14.34 -6.25
N VAL A 78 -1.62 -13.27 -5.84
CA VAL A 78 -3.01 -12.98 -6.16
C VAL A 78 -3.08 -11.69 -6.99
N ILE A 79 -3.77 -11.78 -8.12
CA ILE A 79 -4.06 -10.66 -9.03
C ILE A 79 -5.47 -10.15 -8.70
N PHE A 80 -5.56 -8.92 -8.24
CA PHE A 80 -6.80 -8.22 -7.97
C PHE A 80 -7.14 -7.29 -9.13
N ILE A 81 -8.33 -7.45 -9.70
CA ILE A 81 -8.77 -6.70 -10.89
C ILE A 81 -10.13 -6.08 -10.60
N SER A 82 -10.23 -4.76 -10.73
CA SER A 82 -11.53 -4.08 -10.71
C SER A 82 -12.29 -4.30 -12.02
N GLY A 83 -13.50 -4.82 -11.93
CA GLY A 83 -14.51 -4.84 -12.99
C GLY A 83 -15.82 -4.27 -12.47
N ASN A 84 -16.95 -4.94 -12.74
CA ASN A 84 -18.22 -4.60 -12.07
C ASN A 84 -18.13 -4.72 -10.53
N THR A 85 -17.30 -5.65 -10.06
CA THR A 85 -16.92 -5.88 -8.67
C THR A 85 -15.40 -6.05 -8.61
N LEU A 86 -14.81 -6.33 -7.45
CA LEU A 86 -13.41 -6.66 -7.31
C LEU A 86 -13.23 -8.18 -7.39
N TYR A 87 -12.45 -8.64 -8.37
CA TYR A 87 -12.17 -10.06 -8.59
C TYR A 87 -10.74 -10.39 -8.17
N ALA A 88 -10.56 -11.57 -7.58
CA ALA A 88 -9.26 -12.16 -7.28
C ALA A 88 -8.99 -13.36 -8.20
N PHE A 89 -7.83 -13.36 -8.82
CA PHE A 89 -7.30 -14.44 -9.64
C PHE A 89 -5.94 -14.87 -9.09
N ASN A 90 -5.54 -16.12 -9.31
CA ASN A 90 -4.15 -16.50 -9.08
C ASN A 90 -3.25 -16.05 -10.25
N VAL A 91 -1.94 -16.20 -10.10
CA VAL A 91 -0.95 -15.89 -11.17
C VAL A 91 -1.09 -16.74 -12.44
N SER A 92 -1.83 -17.85 -12.40
CA SER A 92 -2.14 -18.63 -13.62
C SER A 92 -3.45 -18.19 -14.29
N GLY A 93 -4.07 -17.11 -13.80
CA GLY A 93 -5.32 -16.56 -14.32
C GLY A 93 -6.59 -17.31 -13.91
N LYS A 94 -6.50 -18.30 -13.00
CA LYS A 94 -7.67 -19.00 -12.47
C LYS A 94 -8.42 -18.10 -11.50
N PHE A 95 -9.76 -18.09 -11.62
CA PHE A 95 -10.59 -17.32 -10.70
C PHE A 95 -10.58 -17.94 -9.30
N LEU A 96 -10.32 -17.12 -8.29
CA LEU A 96 -10.36 -17.52 -6.88
C LEU A 96 -11.74 -17.18 -6.30
N ASN A 97 -12.06 -15.90 -6.23
CA ASN A 97 -13.25 -15.38 -5.55
C ASN A 97 -13.51 -13.90 -5.91
N GLN A 98 -14.70 -13.43 -5.53
CA GLN A 98 -15.05 -12.02 -5.50
C GLN A 98 -14.71 -11.45 -4.12
N ILE A 99 -14.26 -10.20 -4.06
CA ILE A 99 -14.02 -9.48 -2.81
C ILE A 99 -15.23 -8.61 -2.49
N GLY A 100 -15.90 -8.95 -1.39
CA GLY A 100 -17.10 -8.25 -0.93
C GLY A 100 -18.22 -8.21 -1.96
N THR A 101 -19.18 -7.31 -1.74
CA THR A 101 -20.33 -7.13 -2.64
C THR A 101 -20.49 -5.66 -3.01
N LYS A 102 -20.87 -5.41 -4.26
CA LYS A 102 -21.22 -4.08 -4.72
C LYS A 102 -22.64 -3.73 -4.31
N GLY A 103 -22.83 -2.60 -3.63
CA GLY A 103 -24.12 -2.12 -3.18
C GLY A 103 -24.02 -1.03 -2.10
N GLN A 104 -25.15 -0.69 -1.49
CA GLN A 104 -25.27 0.41 -0.51
C GLN A 104 -25.38 -0.08 0.95
N GLY A 105 -25.38 -1.39 1.16
CA GLY A 105 -25.42 -2.00 2.48
C GLY A 105 -24.23 -1.63 3.36
N PRO A 106 -24.32 -1.80 4.70
CA PRO A 106 -23.28 -1.38 5.63
C PRO A 106 -21.92 -2.05 5.38
N GLN A 107 -21.94 -3.26 4.83
CA GLN A 107 -20.77 -4.08 4.49
C GLN A 107 -20.49 -4.13 2.98
N GLU A 108 -21.12 -3.26 2.18
CA GLU A 108 -20.96 -3.25 0.71
C GLU A 108 -20.21 -1.99 0.27
N TYR A 109 -19.73 -1.96 -0.98
CA TYR A 109 -19.08 -0.78 -1.59
C TYR A 109 -19.75 -0.37 -2.90
N LEU A 110 -19.64 0.91 -3.27
CA LEU A 110 -20.18 1.39 -4.55
C LEU A 110 -19.22 1.22 -5.74
N HIS A 111 -17.91 1.37 -5.51
CA HIS A 111 -16.91 1.46 -6.58
C HIS A 111 -15.76 0.48 -6.39
N SER A 112 -15.65 -0.51 -7.29
CA SER A 112 -14.60 -1.53 -7.29
C SER A 112 -13.20 -1.00 -7.61
N THR A 113 -13.10 0.18 -8.24
CA THR A 113 -11.82 0.79 -8.65
C THR A 113 -11.10 1.50 -7.49
N ARG A 114 -11.81 1.82 -6.40
CA ARG A 114 -11.30 2.57 -5.26
C ARG A 114 -10.82 1.64 -4.14
N PHE A 115 -9.90 0.74 -4.46
CA PHE A 115 -9.39 -0.23 -3.48
C PHE A 115 -7.90 -0.07 -3.20
N PHE A 116 -7.47 -0.46 -2.00
CA PHE A 116 -6.08 -0.47 -1.56
C PHE A 116 -5.78 -1.79 -0.86
N ILE A 117 -4.57 -2.31 -1.08
CA ILE A 117 -4.12 -3.52 -0.40
C ILE A 117 -3.24 -3.12 0.77
N ASN A 118 -3.49 -3.71 1.94
CA ASN A 118 -2.65 -3.52 3.10
C ASN A 118 -1.28 -4.18 2.83
N THR A 119 -0.19 -3.46 3.10
CA THR A 119 1.17 -3.97 2.87
C THR A 119 1.55 -5.06 3.85
N ASP A 120 0.99 -5.00 5.06
CA ASP A 120 1.45 -5.76 6.22
C ASP A 120 0.54 -6.96 6.52
N THR A 121 -0.73 -6.88 6.12
CA THR A 121 -1.73 -7.93 6.32
C THR A 121 -2.46 -8.28 5.01
N PRO A 122 -2.99 -9.51 4.86
CA PRO A 122 -3.73 -9.93 3.67
C PRO A 122 -5.17 -9.35 3.69
N THR A 123 -5.27 -8.02 3.73
CA THR A 123 -6.55 -7.30 3.75
C THR A 123 -6.64 -6.24 2.66
N ILE A 124 -7.87 -5.93 2.27
CA ILE A 124 -8.21 -5.00 1.20
C ILE A 124 -9.16 -3.97 1.77
N TYR A 125 -8.83 -2.70 1.56
CA TYR A 125 -9.66 -1.57 1.88
C TYR A 125 -10.40 -1.09 0.63
N MET A 126 -11.72 -1.10 0.67
CA MET A 126 -12.60 -0.53 -0.34
C MET A 126 -13.05 0.85 0.12
N GLU A 127 -12.58 1.89 -0.54
CA GLU A 127 -12.99 3.27 -0.29
C GLU A 127 -14.33 3.57 -0.96
N ASP A 128 -15.25 4.13 -0.17
CA ASP A 128 -16.52 4.67 -0.60
C ASP A 128 -16.67 6.11 -0.04
N LEU A 129 -17.67 6.86 -0.51
CA LEU A 129 -17.84 8.29 -0.23
C LEU A 129 -17.85 8.66 1.27
N ARG A 130 -18.33 7.76 2.13
CA ARG A 130 -18.49 8.03 3.57
C ARG A 130 -17.88 6.96 4.47
N LYS A 131 -17.25 5.95 3.87
CA LYS A 131 -16.74 4.80 4.60
C LYS A 131 -15.64 4.09 3.84
N ILE A 132 -14.82 3.37 4.58
CA ILE A 132 -13.88 2.39 4.06
C ILE A 132 -14.33 1.03 4.59
N VAL A 133 -14.53 0.06 3.70
CA VAL A 133 -14.88 -1.31 4.09
C VAL A 133 -13.65 -2.20 3.93
N GLU A 134 -13.26 -2.89 5.00
CA GLU A 134 -12.13 -3.80 5.01
C GLU A 134 -12.60 -5.25 4.81
N TYR A 135 -11.93 -5.97 3.92
CA TYR A 135 -12.14 -7.39 3.64
C TYR A 135 -10.84 -8.16 3.75
N ASP A 136 -10.91 -9.47 4.03
CA ASP A 136 -9.79 -10.37 3.81
C ASP A 136 -9.66 -10.74 2.31
N PHE A 137 -8.57 -11.42 1.93
CA PHE A 137 -8.37 -11.88 0.55
C PHE A 137 -9.37 -12.98 0.11
N SER A 138 -10.05 -13.64 1.04
CA SER A 138 -11.14 -14.57 0.75
C SER A 138 -12.46 -13.83 0.46
N GLY A 139 -12.48 -12.51 0.60
CA GLY A 139 -13.63 -11.65 0.33
C GLY A 139 -14.58 -11.50 1.51
N ASN A 140 -14.21 -11.98 2.70
CA ASN A 140 -15.04 -11.86 3.89
C ASN A 140 -14.89 -10.46 4.49
N TYR A 141 -16.01 -9.90 4.92
CA TYR A 141 -16.04 -8.62 5.64
C TYR A 141 -15.29 -8.72 6.98
N ILE A 142 -14.44 -7.74 7.26
CA ILE A 142 -13.74 -7.57 8.54
C ILE A 142 -14.39 -6.45 9.34
N ARG A 143 -14.42 -5.23 8.79
CA ARG A 143 -14.98 -4.05 9.47
C ARG A 143 -15.29 -2.91 8.51
N THR A 144 -16.07 -1.94 8.98
CA THR A 144 -16.29 -0.65 8.31
C THR A 144 -15.69 0.48 9.15
N ILE A 145 -14.90 1.32 8.52
CA ILE A 145 -14.30 2.53 9.08
C ILE A 145 -15.09 3.71 8.51
N GLN A 146 -15.68 4.54 9.37
CA GLN A 146 -16.36 5.76 8.92
C GLN A 146 -15.31 6.81 8.54
N THR A 147 -15.44 7.41 7.35
CA THR A 147 -14.57 8.53 6.98
C THR A 147 -15.09 9.82 7.61
N PRO A 148 -14.22 10.74 8.05
CA PRO A 148 -14.66 12.04 8.53
C PRO A 148 -15.51 12.74 7.46
N GLU A 149 -16.58 13.41 7.88
CA GLU A 149 -17.34 14.26 6.99
C GLU A 149 -16.47 15.46 6.61
N ILE A 150 -16.05 15.53 5.35
CA ILE A 150 -15.33 16.68 4.84
C ILE A 150 -16.36 17.81 4.69
N ASN A 151 -16.36 18.74 5.65
CA ASN A 151 -17.15 19.95 5.51
C ASN A 151 -16.40 20.93 4.59
N ASP A 152 -16.69 20.86 3.29
CA ASP A 152 -16.04 21.65 2.24
C ASP A 152 -16.01 23.16 2.55
N THR A 153 -17.02 23.67 3.26
CA THR A 153 -17.08 25.09 3.65
C THR A 153 -15.98 25.50 4.65
N LYS A 154 -15.39 24.55 5.38
CA LYS A 154 -14.31 24.80 6.34
C LYS A 154 -12.94 24.86 5.64
N LEU A 155 -12.74 24.09 4.58
CA LEU A 155 -11.51 24.06 3.77
C LEU A 155 -11.30 25.36 2.98
N ILE A 156 -12.38 25.93 2.46
CA ILE A 156 -12.33 27.21 1.73
C ILE A 156 -11.95 28.37 2.68
N LYS A 157 -12.40 28.33 3.95
CA LYS A 157 -12.09 29.39 4.93
C LYS A 157 -10.63 29.37 5.38
N SER A 158 -10.00 28.21 5.52
CA SER A 158 -8.59 28.14 5.94
C SER A 158 -7.61 28.62 4.87
N HIS A 159 -7.99 28.55 3.60
CA HIS A 159 -7.14 29.03 2.50
C HIS A 159 -7.13 30.57 2.38
N ASN A 160 -8.23 31.22 2.78
CA ASN A 160 -8.37 32.68 2.71
C ASN A 160 -7.86 33.41 3.97
N SER A 161 -7.46 32.70 5.02
CA SER A 161 -6.93 33.30 6.26
C SER A 161 -5.40 33.43 6.29
N VAL A 162 -4.69 33.02 5.23
CA VAL A 162 -3.21 33.16 5.11
C VAL A 162 -2.81 34.35 4.25
N SER A 163 -3.78 35.05 3.65
CA SER A 163 -3.59 36.29 2.90
C SER A 163 -4.22 37.46 3.66
N ASN A 164 -3.57 37.89 4.74
CA ASN A 164 -3.69 39.24 5.32
C ASN A 164 -2.42 39.54 6.11
#